data_AF-A0A7S0A6I5-F1
#
_entry.id   AF-A0A7S0A6I5-F1
#
_cell.length_a   1.000
_cell.length_b   1.000
_cell.length_c   1.000
_cell.angle_alpha   90.00
_cell.angle_beta   90.00
_cell.angle_gamma   90.00
#
_symmetry.space_group_name_H-M   'P 1'
#
loop_
_entity.id
_entity.type
_entity.pdbx_description
1 polymer ?
#
loop_
_entity_poly.entity_id
_entity_poly.type
_entity_poly.pdbx_seq_one_letter_code
_entity_poly.pdbx_strand_id
1 'polypeptide(L)'
;KRAERMEFSALDSSPASAFSSEGECSEGRPTLPEELDLVAPDRSTSLRSFGELGPAEGFAEAAVFSSSPSARRGARASMSSSSAGSSHDLAGMFQFDGSWFLISITDQPGDREVDTWLVTLQITGDEVIDGTGKVNKLVLSDGDILFAGGRLSMRGDRLYRYGRTGACYEYQRQEAAQGGGEADCGNVEKTNSLSSNWQSEDSTHD
;
A
#
# COMPACT_ATOMS: atom_id res chain seq x y z
N LYS A 1 -29.75 21.83 -42.44
CA LYS A 1 -30.34 20.68 -41.70
C LYS A 1 -29.54 20.54 -40.40
N ARG A 2 -29.80 21.46 -39.46
CA ARG A 2 -30.46 21.26 -38.15
C ARG A 2 -29.56 20.49 -37.18
N ALA A 3 -28.77 21.24 -36.43
CA ALA A 3 -28.02 20.78 -35.28
C ALA A 3 -28.97 20.72 -34.08
N GLU A 4 -29.08 19.55 -33.46
CA GLU A 4 -29.81 19.38 -32.20
C GLU A 4 -28.89 19.71 -31.04
N ARG A 5 -29.19 20.85 -30.42
CA ARG A 5 -28.62 21.35 -29.17
C ARG A 5 -29.32 20.61 -28.03
N MET A 6 -28.63 19.70 -27.36
CA MET A 6 -29.10 19.11 -26.10
C MET A 6 -28.65 20.00 -24.95
N GLU A 7 -29.58 20.75 -24.38
CA GLU A 7 -29.41 21.43 -23.10
C GLU A 7 -29.72 20.42 -21.99
N PHE A 8 -28.71 19.98 -21.25
CA PHE A 8 -28.90 19.25 -20.00
C PHE A 8 -28.96 20.26 -18.86
N SER A 9 -30.16 20.42 -18.29
CA SER A 9 -30.41 21.23 -17.11
C SER A 9 -29.72 20.62 -15.90
N ALA A 10 -28.92 21.46 -15.21
CA ALA A 10 -28.40 21.18 -13.89
C ALA A 10 -29.57 21.12 -12.89
N LEU A 11 -29.73 20.00 -12.20
CA LEU A 11 -30.56 19.90 -11.00
C LEU A 11 -29.71 20.29 -9.80
N ASP A 12 -29.85 21.55 -9.42
CA ASP A 12 -29.60 22.08 -8.09
C ASP A 12 -30.75 21.61 -7.18
N SER A 13 -30.46 20.90 -6.09
CA SER A 13 -31.41 20.61 -5.01
C SER A 13 -30.70 20.20 -3.72
N SER A 14 -30.49 21.22 -2.89
CA SER A 14 -30.68 21.29 -1.43
C SER A 14 -29.90 20.38 -0.47
N PRO A 15 -29.21 20.98 0.52
CA PRO A 15 -28.75 20.33 1.74
C PRO A 15 -29.76 20.51 2.88
N ALA A 16 -30.22 19.42 3.49
CA ALA A 16 -30.74 19.42 4.86
C ALA A 16 -31.08 17.99 5.27
N SER A 17 -30.34 17.42 6.24
CA SER A 17 -30.99 16.83 7.41
C SER A 17 -29.93 16.52 8.46
N ALA A 18 -29.89 17.37 9.49
CA ALA A 18 -29.32 17.01 10.78
C ALA A 18 -30.28 16.02 11.43
N PHE A 19 -29.83 14.78 11.63
CA PHE A 19 -30.52 13.82 12.48
C PHE A 19 -29.58 13.46 13.62
N SER A 20 -29.78 14.14 14.76
CA SER A 20 -29.27 13.70 16.05
C SER A 20 -29.92 12.36 16.37
N SER A 21 -29.11 11.34 16.58
CA SER A 21 -29.52 10.12 17.26
C SER A 21 -28.55 9.91 18.41
N GLU A 22 -28.97 10.38 19.58
CA GLU A 22 -28.40 10.01 20.86
C GLU A 22 -28.74 8.53 21.07
N GLY A 23 -27.86 7.68 20.57
CA GLY A 23 -27.89 6.24 20.77
C GLY A 23 -27.22 5.91 22.09
N GLU A 24 -28.04 5.77 23.12
CA GLU A 24 -27.72 5.23 24.42
C GLU A 24 -27.22 3.77 24.28
N CYS A 25 -25.90 3.60 24.14
CA CYS A 25 -25.28 2.27 24.13
C CYS A 25 -25.05 1.82 25.57
N SER A 26 -25.97 0.98 26.03
CA SER A 26 -25.95 0.25 27.29
C SER A 26 -24.61 -0.46 27.48
N GLU A 27 -24.04 -0.33 28.68
CA GLU A 27 -22.84 -1.05 29.13
C GLU A 27 -23.10 -2.56 29.16
N GLY A 28 -22.80 -3.22 28.03
CA GLY A 28 -22.78 -4.67 27.89
C GLY A 28 -21.56 -5.23 28.60
N ARG A 29 -21.77 -5.74 29.81
CA ARG A 29 -20.83 -6.54 30.60
C ARG A 29 -20.28 -7.70 29.74
N PRO A 30 -18.96 -7.82 29.49
CA PRO A 30 -18.42 -8.95 28.77
C PRO A 30 -18.44 -10.19 29.67
N THR A 31 -19.35 -11.12 29.38
CA THR A 31 -19.32 -12.49 29.88
C THR A 31 -18.11 -13.18 29.23
N LEU A 32 -17.10 -13.51 30.03
CA LEU A 32 -15.96 -14.32 29.60
C LEU A 32 -16.46 -15.71 29.18
N PRO A 33 -16.21 -16.18 27.94
CA PRO A 33 -16.46 -17.57 27.61
C PRO A 33 -15.46 -18.47 28.35
N GLU A 34 -16.03 -19.52 28.94
CA GLU A 34 -15.38 -20.68 29.56
C GLU A 34 -14.24 -21.25 28.72
N GLU A 35 -13.28 -21.82 29.45
CA GLU A 35 -12.17 -22.64 28.99
C GLU A 35 -12.53 -23.53 27.80
N LEU A 36 -11.87 -23.28 26.67
CA LEU A 36 -11.76 -24.29 25.62
C LEU A 36 -10.52 -25.14 25.92
N ASP A 37 -10.81 -26.36 26.35
CA ASP A 37 -9.88 -27.47 26.49
C ASP A 37 -8.92 -27.57 25.30
N LEU A 38 -7.64 -27.68 25.65
CA LEU A 38 -6.52 -28.00 24.78
C LEU A 38 -6.71 -29.40 24.16
N VAL A 39 -7.38 -29.49 23.01
CA VAL A 39 -7.31 -30.68 22.16
C VAL A 39 -6.09 -30.55 21.26
N ALA A 40 -5.05 -31.33 21.58
CA ALA A 40 -3.86 -31.49 20.76
C ALA A 40 -4.22 -32.01 19.36
N PRO A 41 -3.68 -31.43 18.27
CA PRO A 41 -3.79 -32.04 16.96
C PRO A 41 -2.89 -33.27 16.88
N ASP A 42 -3.54 -34.43 16.81
CA ASP A 42 -2.92 -35.72 16.54
C ASP A 42 -2.20 -35.70 15.19
N ARG A 43 -0.96 -36.18 15.21
CA ARG A 43 -0.08 -36.27 14.05
C ARG A 43 -0.52 -37.47 13.22
N SER A 44 -1.30 -37.22 12.16
CA SER A 44 -1.49 -38.22 11.11
C SER A 44 -0.88 -37.75 9.78
N THR A 45 0.34 -38.21 9.58
CA THR A 45 1.06 -38.28 8.31
C THR A 45 0.23 -39.03 7.27
N SER A 46 -0.30 -38.33 6.27
CA SER A 46 -0.77 -38.96 5.02
C SER A 46 0.25 -38.72 3.92
N LEU A 47 1.26 -39.60 3.88
CA LEU A 47 2.08 -39.84 2.70
C LEU A 47 1.19 -40.42 1.61
N ARG A 48 0.73 -39.57 0.68
CA ARG A 48 0.17 -40.04 -0.58
C ARG A 48 1.21 -39.91 -1.68
N SER A 49 1.87 -41.05 -1.86
CA SER A 49 2.36 -41.64 -3.10
C SER A 49 2.79 -40.70 -4.22
N PHE A 50 4.10 -40.69 -4.42
CA PHE A 50 4.76 -40.44 -5.70
C PHE A 50 4.09 -41.24 -6.83
N GLY A 51 3.39 -40.52 -7.70
CA GLY A 51 2.94 -41.02 -9.00
C GLY A 51 4.09 -40.93 -10.00
N GLU A 52 4.76 -42.06 -10.17
CA GLU A 52 5.20 -42.68 -11.42
C GLU A 52 5.66 -41.81 -12.60
N LEU A 53 6.93 -42.05 -12.95
CA LEU A 53 7.66 -41.60 -14.11
C LEU A 53 6.95 -42.01 -15.43
N GLY A 54 6.63 -41.03 -16.27
CA GLY A 54 6.39 -41.24 -17.69
C GLY A 54 7.53 -40.64 -18.51
N PRO A 55 8.36 -41.43 -19.22
CA PRO A 55 9.30 -40.91 -20.21
C PRO A 55 8.54 -40.70 -21.52
N ALA A 56 8.20 -39.46 -21.84
CA ALA A 56 7.82 -39.09 -23.20
C ALA A 56 9.07 -38.60 -23.92
N GLU A 57 9.81 -39.55 -24.51
CA GLU A 57 10.69 -39.28 -25.64
C GLU A 57 9.84 -38.70 -26.78
N GLY A 58 10.24 -37.55 -27.34
CA GLY A 58 9.47 -36.96 -28.43
C GLY A 58 10.02 -35.67 -28.99
N PHE A 59 10.87 -35.83 -30.02
CA PHE A 59 11.14 -34.87 -31.10
C PHE A 59 12.00 -33.65 -30.78
N ALA A 60 13.31 -33.86 -30.98
CA ALA A 60 14.20 -32.84 -31.48
C ALA A 60 13.75 -32.43 -32.91
N GLU A 61 13.42 -31.16 -33.10
CA GLU A 61 13.53 -30.53 -34.42
C GLU A 61 14.45 -29.32 -34.30
N ALA A 62 15.70 -29.56 -34.69
CA ALA A 62 16.73 -28.54 -34.83
C ALA A 62 16.41 -27.68 -36.06
N ALA A 63 15.70 -26.57 -35.86
CA ALA A 63 15.57 -25.53 -36.87
C ALA A 63 16.83 -24.65 -36.87
N VAL A 64 17.85 -25.09 -37.60
CA VAL A 64 18.98 -24.26 -38.04
C VAL A 64 18.48 -23.25 -39.07
N PHE A 65 18.03 -22.08 -38.61
CA PHE A 65 17.86 -20.93 -39.50
C PHE A 65 19.19 -20.17 -39.62
N SER A 66 19.98 -20.63 -40.59
CA SER A 66 21.08 -19.88 -41.19
C SER A 66 20.49 -18.81 -42.10
N SER A 67 20.49 -17.55 -41.64
CA SER A 67 20.12 -16.39 -42.47
C SER A 67 21.12 -15.26 -42.27
N SER A 68 22.16 -15.30 -43.10
CA SER A 68 22.84 -14.20 -43.79
C SER A 68 22.99 -12.83 -43.09
N PRO A 69 24.23 -12.43 -42.72
CA PRO A 69 24.56 -11.05 -42.40
C PRO A 69 24.74 -10.24 -43.70
N SER A 70 23.67 -9.57 -44.16
CA SER A 70 23.82 -8.54 -45.19
C SER A 70 24.01 -7.18 -44.53
N ALA A 71 25.26 -6.75 -44.52
CA ALA A 71 25.69 -5.40 -44.24
C ALA A 71 24.94 -4.41 -45.14
N ARG A 72 24.14 -3.53 -44.52
CA ARG A 72 23.83 -2.21 -45.09
C ARG A 72 24.15 -1.15 -44.06
N ARG A 73 25.30 -0.51 -44.27
CA ARG A 73 25.59 0.86 -43.83
C ARG A 73 24.42 1.75 -44.25
N GLY A 74 23.62 2.16 -43.27
CA GLY A 74 22.64 3.24 -43.39
C GLY A 74 22.90 4.20 -42.25
N ALA A 75 23.57 5.30 -42.56
CA ALA A 75 23.78 6.41 -41.64
C ALA A 75 22.46 7.11 -41.32
N ARG A 76 22.44 7.79 -40.16
CA ARG A 76 21.45 8.79 -39.68
C ARG A 76 20.18 8.17 -39.09
N ALA A 77 19.68 8.57 -37.93
CA ALA A 77 19.90 9.77 -37.16
C ALA A 77 20.05 9.43 -35.68
N SER A 78 21.00 10.09 -35.01
CA SER A 78 20.97 10.30 -33.57
C SER A 78 19.72 11.13 -33.26
N MET A 79 18.57 10.48 -33.19
CA MET A 79 17.40 11.07 -32.56
C MET A 79 17.67 10.98 -31.07
N SER A 80 18.27 12.05 -30.55
CA SER A 80 18.15 12.41 -29.16
C SER A 80 16.66 12.53 -28.87
N SER A 81 16.02 11.41 -28.52
CA SER A 81 14.71 11.40 -27.89
C SER A 81 14.90 11.93 -26.47
N SER A 82 15.24 13.21 -26.40
CA SER A 82 15.06 14.06 -25.25
C SER A 82 13.55 14.27 -25.13
N SER A 83 12.84 13.18 -24.83
CA SER A 83 11.53 13.26 -24.22
C SER A 83 11.79 13.88 -22.86
N ALA A 84 11.87 15.21 -22.84
CA ALA A 84 11.64 16.00 -21.64
C ALA A 84 10.20 15.71 -21.26
N GLY A 85 10.02 14.56 -20.60
CA GLY A 85 8.76 14.14 -20.04
C GLY A 85 8.27 15.28 -19.19
N SER A 86 7.07 15.75 -19.51
CA SER A 86 6.38 16.79 -18.76
C SER A 86 6.51 16.48 -17.27
N SER A 87 7.34 17.24 -16.57
CA SER A 87 7.62 17.04 -15.13
C SER A 87 6.36 17.15 -14.26
N HIS A 88 5.25 17.61 -14.86
CA HIS A 88 3.96 17.71 -14.21
C HIS A 88 3.28 16.35 -13.96
N ASP A 89 3.61 15.29 -14.72
CA ASP A 89 2.92 14.00 -14.56
C ASP A 89 3.45 13.17 -13.38
N LEU A 90 4.69 13.41 -12.93
CA LEU A 90 5.27 12.68 -11.79
C LEU A 90 4.75 13.17 -10.44
N ALA A 91 4.22 14.39 -10.38
CA ALA A 91 3.68 14.96 -9.14
C ALA A 91 2.54 14.12 -8.57
N GLY A 92 1.78 13.44 -9.42
CA GLY A 92 0.71 12.52 -9.01
C GLY A 92 1.20 11.21 -8.42
N MET A 93 2.47 10.84 -8.56
CA MET A 93 3.00 9.57 -8.03
C MET A 93 3.27 9.65 -6.53
N PHE A 94 3.68 10.82 -6.03
CA PHE A 94 3.98 11.02 -4.60
C PHE A 94 2.76 10.85 -3.68
N GLN A 95 1.53 10.91 -4.21
CA GLN A 95 0.33 10.68 -3.40
C GLN A 95 0.22 9.22 -2.92
N PHE A 96 0.89 8.29 -3.61
CA PHE A 96 0.93 6.87 -3.26
C PHE A 96 2.03 6.55 -2.24
N ASP A 97 2.92 7.49 -1.93
CA ASP A 97 4.05 7.25 -1.03
C ASP A 97 3.57 6.84 0.36
N GLY A 98 4.22 5.80 0.90
CA GLY A 98 3.91 5.24 2.21
C GLY A 98 4.05 3.73 2.26
N SER A 99 3.83 3.19 3.45
CA SER A 99 3.70 1.75 3.69
C SER A 99 2.23 1.38 3.70
N TRP A 100 1.86 0.32 3.02
CA TRP A 100 0.50 -0.10 2.78
C TRP A 100 0.34 -1.57 3.12
N PHE A 101 -0.75 -1.92 3.81
CA PHE A 101 -1.07 -3.31 4.13
C PHE A 101 -2.45 -3.65 3.58
N LEU A 102 -2.56 -4.87 3.04
CA LEU A 102 -3.80 -5.36 2.45
C LEU A 102 -4.84 -5.60 3.54
N ILE A 103 -6.05 -5.05 3.36
CA ILE A 103 -7.16 -5.18 4.31
C ILE A 103 -8.36 -5.94 3.74
N SER A 104 -8.59 -5.86 2.43
CA SER A 104 -9.71 -6.54 1.79
C SER A 104 -9.41 -6.88 0.34
N ILE A 105 -10.05 -7.93 -0.16
CA ILE A 105 -10.06 -8.29 -1.57
C ILE A 105 -11.52 -8.44 -1.99
N THR A 106 -11.90 -7.71 -3.04
CA THR A 106 -13.24 -7.82 -3.64
C THR A 106 -13.11 -8.51 -5.00
N ASP A 107 -14.14 -9.28 -5.37
CA ASP A 107 -14.25 -9.94 -6.69
C ASP A 107 -13.16 -10.99 -6.98
N GLN A 108 -12.70 -11.71 -5.96
CA GLN A 108 -11.86 -12.88 -6.17
C GLN A 108 -12.74 -14.12 -6.36
N PRO A 109 -12.76 -14.76 -7.56
CA PRO A 109 -13.53 -15.97 -7.75
C PRO A 109 -12.85 -17.15 -7.02
N GLY A 110 -13.43 -17.56 -5.89
CA GLY A 110 -13.06 -18.75 -5.10
C GLY A 110 -12.04 -18.49 -3.98
N ASP A 111 -11.75 -19.53 -3.19
CA ASP A 111 -10.74 -19.55 -2.11
C ASP A 111 -9.30 -19.54 -2.66
N ARG A 112 -8.99 -18.56 -3.52
CA ARG A 112 -7.62 -18.38 -4.01
C ARG A 112 -6.79 -17.72 -2.94
N GLU A 113 -5.78 -18.44 -2.48
CA GLU A 113 -4.74 -17.92 -1.61
C GLU A 113 -4.20 -16.61 -2.19
N VAL A 114 -4.08 -15.60 -1.32
CA VAL A 114 -3.58 -14.29 -1.68
C VAL A 114 -2.09 -14.42 -1.95
N ASP A 115 -1.64 -13.98 -3.12
CA ASP A 115 -0.22 -13.98 -3.41
C ASP A 115 0.55 -13.13 -2.37
N THR A 116 1.61 -13.69 -1.79
CA THR A 116 2.40 -13.05 -0.73
C THR A 116 2.96 -11.69 -1.12
N TRP A 117 3.29 -11.47 -2.39
CA TRP A 117 3.79 -10.18 -2.88
C TRP A 117 2.76 -9.05 -2.81
N LEU A 118 1.45 -9.37 -2.72
CA LEU A 118 0.38 -8.38 -2.62
C LEU A 118 -0.02 -8.03 -1.19
N VAL A 119 0.55 -8.68 -0.18
CA VAL A 119 0.15 -8.50 1.22
C VAL A 119 0.57 -7.13 1.75
N THR A 120 1.77 -6.68 1.41
CA THR A 120 2.29 -5.36 1.78
C THR A 120 2.92 -4.67 0.58
N LEU A 121 2.86 -3.35 0.56
CA LEU A 121 3.51 -2.51 -0.45
C LEU A 121 4.16 -1.32 0.24
N GLN A 122 5.43 -1.05 -0.05
CA GLN A 122 6.09 0.18 0.33
C GLN A 122 6.41 0.99 -0.92
N ILE A 123 5.79 2.15 -1.04
CA ILE A 123 5.87 3.00 -2.24
C ILE A 123 6.69 4.25 -1.91
N THR A 124 7.65 4.58 -2.78
CA THR A 124 8.48 5.79 -2.67
C THR A 124 8.79 6.31 -4.07
N GLY A 125 8.12 7.39 -4.46
CA GLY A 125 8.22 7.96 -5.81
C GLY A 125 7.70 7.00 -6.88
N ASP A 126 8.59 6.56 -7.78
CA ASP A 126 8.26 5.57 -8.82
C ASP A 126 8.59 4.11 -8.41
N GLU A 127 9.10 3.89 -7.20
CA GLU A 127 9.55 2.57 -6.75
C GLU A 127 8.56 1.94 -5.76
N VAL A 128 8.33 0.64 -5.92
CA VAL A 128 7.48 -0.18 -5.05
C VAL A 128 8.24 -1.39 -4.58
N ILE A 129 8.42 -1.51 -3.27
CA ILE A 129 8.90 -2.72 -2.62
C ILE A 129 7.66 -3.55 -2.27
N ASP A 130 7.55 -4.75 -2.84
CA ASP A 130 6.41 -5.64 -2.61
C ASP A 130 6.58 -6.51 -1.34
N GLY A 131 5.56 -7.32 -1.02
CA GLY A 131 5.58 -8.18 0.17
C GLY A 131 6.66 -9.27 0.15
N THR A 132 7.34 -9.48 -0.98
CA THR A 132 8.51 -10.37 -1.08
C THR A 132 9.84 -9.63 -0.95
N GLY A 133 9.81 -8.30 -0.79
CA GLY A 133 10.99 -7.45 -0.75
C GLY A 133 11.55 -7.10 -2.14
N LYS A 134 10.85 -7.46 -3.22
CA LYS A 134 11.32 -7.15 -4.57
C LYS A 134 10.93 -5.73 -4.95
N VAL A 135 11.91 -5.00 -5.47
CA VAL A 135 11.71 -3.65 -6.00
C VAL A 135 11.15 -3.72 -7.41
N ASN A 136 10.05 -3.03 -7.63
CA ASN A 136 9.36 -2.88 -8.91
C ASN A 136 9.17 -1.39 -9.19
N LYS A 137 8.85 -1.04 -10.45
CA LYS A 137 8.58 0.33 -10.85
C LYS A 137 7.11 0.55 -11.16
N LEU A 138 6.59 1.70 -10.74
CA LEU A 138 5.32 2.24 -11.20
C LEU A 138 5.46 2.70 -12.65
N VAL A 139 4.41 2.50 -13.44
CA VAL A 139 4.37 2.88 -14.85
C VAL A 139 3.16 3.78 -15.07
N LEU A 140 3.37 4.97 -15.65
CA LEU A 140 2.28 5.82 -16.11
C LEU A 140 1.87 5.40 -17.53
N SER A 141 0.60 5.04 -17.71
CA SER A 141 0.02 4.70 -19.02
C SER A 141 -1.36 5.31 -19.13
N ASP A 142 -1.62 6.08 -20.18
CA ASP A 142 -2.95 6.64 -20.46
C ASP A 142 -3.56 7.48 -19.32
N GLY A 143 -2.69 8.11 -18.51
CA GLY A 143 -3.07 8.88 -17.32
C GLY A 143 -3.31 8.04 -16.06
N ASP A 144 -3.24 6.71 -16.16
CA ASP A 144 -3.35 5.79 -15.04
C ASP A 144 -1.96 5.35 -14.55
N ILE A 145 -1.81 5.20 -13.23
CA ILE A 145 -0.59 4.67 -12.62
C ILE A 145 -0.76 3.17 -12.43
N LEU A 146 0.17 2.40 -12.97
CA LEU A 146 0.11 0.95 -13.02
C LEU A 146 1.22 0.32 -12.16
N PHE A 147 0.86 -0.74 -11.45
CA PHE A 147 1.77 -1.58 -10.68
C PHE A 147 1.54 -3.07 -10.98
N ALA A 148 2.58 -3.74 -11.48
CA ALA A 148 2.54 -5.14 -11.90
C ALA A 148 1.32 -5.44 -12.83
N GLY A 149 1.06 -4.52 -13.76
CA GLY A 149 -0.02 -4.62 -14.76
C GLY A 149 -1.44 -4.34 -14.23
N GLY A 150 -1.61 -3.97 -12.96
CA GLY A 150 -2.88 -3.51 -12.38
C GLY A 150 -2.87 -2.01 -12.12
N ARG A 151 -4.04 -1.36 -12.17
CA ARG A 151 -4.19 0.09 -11.96
C ARG A 151 -4.22 0.43 -10.46
N LEU A 152 -3.46 1.43 -10.05
CA LEU A 152 -3.51 2.02 -8.72
C LEU A 152 -4.45 3.24 -8.71
N SER A 153 -5.22 3.36 -7.64
CA SER A 153 -6.08 4.51 -7.38
C SER A 153 -6.09 4.83 -5.89
N MET A 154 -6.15 6.11 -5.56
CA MET A 154 -6.31 6.59 -4.18
C MET A 154 -7.75 7.06 -3.96
N ARG A 155 -8.31 6.76 -2.79
CA ARG A 155 -9.58 7.34 -2.33
C ARG A 155 -9.53 7.60 -0.83
N GLY A 156 -9.37 8.87 -0.46
CA GLY A 156 -9.08 9.23 0.93
C GLY A 156 -7.71 8.68 1.34
N ASP A 157 -7.68 7.93 2.45
CA ASP A 157 -6.47 7.29 2.97
C ASP A 157 -6.35 5.80 2.61
N ARG A 158 -7.03 5.39 1.54
CA ARG A 158 -7.02 4.00 1.05
C ARG A 158 -6.44 3.93 -0.34
N LEU A 159 -5.62 2.92 -0.53
CA LEU A 159 -5.02 2.57 -1.81
C LEU A 159 -5.78 1.38 -2.39
N TYR A 160 -6.18 1.48 -3.65
CA TYR A 160 -6.86 0.44 -4.39
C TYR A 160 -6.00 0.00 -5.55
N ARG A 161 -5.83 -1.32 -5.72
CA ARG A 161 -5.22 -1.92 -6.90
C ARG A 161 -6.25 -2.77 -7.64
N TYR A 162 -6.51 -2.41 -8.89
CA TYR A 162 -7.40 -3.15 -9.78
C TYR A 162 -6.57 -4.06 -10.69
N GLY A 163 -6.67 -5.37 -10.47
CA GLY A 163 -6.02 -6.38 -11.31
C GLY A 163 -6.70 -6.52 -12.67
N ARG A 164 -5.97 -7.06 -13.66
CA ARG A 164 -6.51 -7.32 -15.01
C ARG A 164 -7.71 -8.26 -15.03
N THR A 165 -7.83 -9.10 -14.01
CA THR A 165 -8.93 -10.05 -13.84
C THR A 165 -10.19 -9.43 -13.24
N GLY A 166 -10.17 -8.14 -12.89
CA GLY A 166 -11.25 -7.45 -12.20
C GLY A 166 -11.14 -7.47 -10.67
N ALA A 167 -10.25 -8.30 -10.10
CA ALA A 167 -10.02 -8.34 -8.66
C ALA A 167 -9.56 -6.96 -8.13
N CYS A 168 -10.15 -6.54 -7.02
CA CYS A 168 -9.83 -5.28 -6.36
C CYS A 168 -9.16 -5.57 -5.03
N TYR A 169 -7.94 -5.06 -4.86
CA TYR A 169 -7.18 -5.16 -3.62
C TYR A 169 -7.23 -3.81 -2.91
N GLU A 170 -7.72 -3.80 -1.69
CA GLU A 170 -7.82 -2.60 -0.87
C GLU A 170 -6.74 -2.63 0.21
N TYR A 171 -6.01 -1.53 0.30
CA TYR A 171 -4.92 -1.34 1.23
C TYR A 171 -5.19 -0.15 2.13
N GLN A 172 -4.75 -0.29 3.38
CA GLN A 172 -4.72 0.79 4.35
C GLN A 172 -3.29 1.25 4.57
N ARG A 173 -3.11 2.57 4.73
CA ARG A 173 -1.81 3.15 5.05
C ARG A 173 -1.41 2.67 6.44
N GLN A 174 -0.23 2.06 6.54
CA GLN A 174 0.40 1.83 7.83
C GLN A 174 0.85 3.20 8.31
N GLU A 175 0.16 3.74 9.30
CA GLU A 175 0.67 4.89 10.04
C GLU A 175 2.08 4.49 10.50
N ALA A 176 3.09 5.25 10.07
CA ALA A 176 4.42 5.10 10.61
C ALA A 176 4.21 5.20 12.12
N ALA A 177 4.38 4.08 12.83
CA ALA A 177 4.21 4.05 14.27
C ALA A 177 5.05 5.22 14.76
N GLN A 178 4.38 6.31 15.15
CA GLN A 178 5.04 7.52 15.57
C GLN A 178 5.72 7.12 16.86
N GLY A 179 6.96 6.66 16.74
CA GLY A 179 7.84 6.44 17.87
C GLY A 179 7.92 7.78 18.57
N GLY A 180 7.38 7.85 19.77
CA GLY A 180 7.31 9.08 20.54
C GLY A 180 5.87 9.58 20.73
N GLY A 181 4.93 8.81 21.28
CA GLY A 181 4.90 8.63 22.74
C GLY A 181 6.19 9.05 23.39
N GLU A 182 6.48 10.36 23.40
CA GLU A 182 7.38 10.95 24.36
C GLU A 182 6.82 10.45 25.68
N ALA A 183 7.38 9.35 26.18
CA ALA A 183 7.33 9.06 27.57
C ALA A 183 7.95 10.32 28.16
N ASP A 184 7.08 11.24 28.54
CA ASP A 184 7.31 12.26 29.53
C ASP A 184 7.88 11.47 30.71
N CYS A 185 9.20 11.24 30.65
CA CYS A 185 10.00 10.92 31.80
C CYS A 185 9.92 12.20 32.60
N GLY A 186 8.78 12.31 33.31
CA GLY A 186 8.41 13.43 34.13
C GLY A 186 9.68 13.85 34.82
N ASN A 187 10.11 15.06 34.46
CA ASN A 187 11.14 15.74 35.18
C ASN A 187 10.58 15.87 36.59
N VAL A 188 10.85 14.87 37.44
CA VAL A 188 10.74 14.97 38.88
C VAL A 188 11.86 15.95 39.23
N GLU A 189 11.61 17.23 38.95
CA GLU A 189 12.21 18.31 39.69
C GLU A 189 11.79 18.05 41.13
N LYS A 190 12.65 17.30 41.83
CA LYS A 190 12.82 17.44 43.26
C LYS A 190 13.00 18.92 43.52
N THR A 191 11.91 19.61 43.82
CA THR A 191 11.90 20.86 44.55
C THR A 191 12.42 20.55 45.95
N ASN A 192 13.72 20.27 46.06
CA ASN A 192 14.41 20.32 47.33
C ASN A 192 14.91 21.76 47.48
N SER A 193 13.95 22.66 47.74
CA SER A 193 14.20 24.03 48.17
C SER A 193 14.82 23.98 49.56
N LEU A 194 16.10 23.62 49.62
CA LEU A 194 16.96 23.83 50.77
C LEU A 194 17.23 25.33 50.86
N SER A 195 16.42 25.98 51.69
CA SER A 195 16.60 27.32 52.23
C SER A 195 18.01 27.48 52.78
N SER A 196 18.91 27.96 51.92
CA SER A 196 20.27 28.32 52.30
C SER A 196 20.22 29.69 52.97
N ASN A 197 20.02 29.60 54.27
CA ASN A 197 20.32 30.56 55.31
C ASN A 197 21.80 30.95 55.29
N TRP A 198 22.21 31.99 54.55
CA TRP A 198 23.51 32.68 54.76
C TRP A 198 23.48 34.09 54.14
N GLN A 199 23.42 35.11 55.00
CA GLN A 199 24.05 36.42 54.87
C GLN A 199 23.68 37.17 56.16
N SER A 200 24.42 36.96 57.25
CA SER A 200 25.70 37.63 57.57
C SER A 200 25.53 39.13 57.69
N GLU A 201 25.52 39.51 58.96
CA GLU A 201 25.65 40.81 59.59
C GLU A 201 26.78 41.68 59.00
N ASP A 202 26.61 43.00 59.15
CA ASP A 202 27.59 43.93 59.76
C ASP A 202 28.01 45.18 58.96
N SER A 203 28.11 46.26 59.74
CA SER A 203 28.96 47.46 59.62
C SER A 203 28.55 48.72 58.83
N THR A 204 28.05 49.70 59.61
CA THR A 204 28.69 51.00 60.00
C THR A 204 29.23 52.00 58.95
N HIS A 205 29.02 53.30 59.29
CA HIS A 205 29.55 54.58 58.77
C HIS A 205 28.81 55.19 57.56
N ASP A 206 28.38 56.46 57.56
CA ASP A 206 28.82 57.66 58.30
C ASP A 206 27.64 58.60 58.63
#